data_AF-M3GST8-F1
#
_entry.id   AF-M3GST8-F1
#
_cell.length_a   1.000
_cell.length_b   1.000
_cell.length_c   1.000
_cell.angle_alpha   90.00
_cell.angle_beta   90.00
_cell.angle_gamma   90.00
#
_symmetry.space_group_name_H-M   'P 1'
#
loop_
_entity.id
_entity.type
_entity.pdbx_description
1 polymer ?
#
loop_
_entity_poly.entity_id
_entity_poly.type
_entity_poly.pdbx_seq_one_letter_code
_entity_poly.pdbx_strand_id
1 'polypeptide(L)'
;MGDRFSDQFVLTKQETDVFQDFIPDFKIDLFDLKEVELKKKLESITFQVTLGVVQKIREGDLEFVSHLPGLFSLLLGIEEESKRVAILRKLLLYIYWACDLKPTELKRVLERSKLEQYKELTMTTAERLISEGIEKGVQQGIERGIEKGKLEDAGKMLKRGLI
;
A
#
# COMPACT_ATOMS: atom_id res chain seq x y z
N MET A 1 -18.36 22.73 -8.67
CA MET A 1 -16.90 22.82 -8.86
C MET A 1 -16.60 22.04 -10.13
N GLY A 2 -15.86 22.63 -11.06
CA GLY A 2 -15.49 21.95 -12.31
C GLY A 2 -14.42 20.88 -12.09
N ASP A 3 -14.02 20.20 -13.15
CA ASP A 3 -13.07 19.09 -13.10
C ASP A 3 -11.61 19.53 -13.32
N ARG A 4 -11.33 20.83 -13.44
CA ARG A 4 -9.97 21.36 -13.57
C ARG A 4 -9.46 21.94 -12.26
N PHE A 5 -8.14 21.92 -12.08
CA PHE A 5 -7.51 22.52 -10.90
C PHE A 5 -7.80 24.01 -10.80
N SER A 6 -7.81 24.71 -11.93
CA SER A 6 -8.18 26.13 -12.04
C SER A 6 -9.60 26.41 -11.52
N ASP A 7 -10.54 25.47 -11.68
CA ASP A 7 -11.91 25.59 -11.17
C ASP A 7 -12.00 25.59 -9.63
N GLN A 8 -10.90 25.28 -8.92
CA GLN A 8 -10.85 25.35 -7.46
C GLN A 8 -10.59 26.76 -6.93
N PHE A 9 -10.22 27.70 -7.79
CA PHE A 9 -9.93 29.08 -7.40
C PHE A 9 -11.08 30.00 -7.81
N VAL A 10 -11.42 30.94 -6.93
CA VAL A 10 -12.32 32.04 -7.24
C VAL A 10 -11.47 33.31 -7.29
N LEU A 11 -11.04 33.70 -8.48
CA LEU A 11 -10.17 34.85 -8.71
C LEU A 11 -10.97 36.05 -9.21
N THR A 12 -10.62 37.24 -8.74
CA THR A 12 -11.05 38.49 -9.35
C THR A 12 -10.34 38.72 -10.68
N LYS A 13 -10.85 39.64 -11.53
CA LYS A 13 -10.21 39.93 -12.83
C LYS A 13 -8.75 40.36 -12.71
N GLN A 14 -8.42 41.20 -11.72
CA GLN A 14 -7.03 41.61 -11.48
C GLN A 14 -6.13 40.44 -11.09
N GLU A 15 -6.65 39.52 -10.27
CA GLU A 15 -5.90 38.34 -9.87
C GLU A 15 -5.73 37.35 -11.03
N THR A 16 -6.75 37.16 -11.87
CA THR A 16 -6.63 36.32 -13.07
C THR A 16 -5.56 36.84 -14.01
N ASP A 17 -5.54 38.14 -14.30
CA ASP A 17 -4.55 38.75 -15.21
C ASP A 17 -3.10 38.57 -14.71
N VAL A 18 -2.90 38.47 -13.39
CA VAL A 18 -1.58 38.31 -12.78
C VAL A 18 -1.20 36.84 -12.61
N PHE A 19 -2.14 35.99 -12.21
CA PHE A 19 -1.85 34.63 -11.72
C PHE A 19 -2.20 33.50 -12.71
N GLN A 20 -2.98 33.76 -13.76
CA GLN A 20 -3.44 32.71 -14.68
C GLN A 20 -2.29 31.86 -15.25
N ASP A 21 -1.18 32.49 -15.65
CA ASP A 21 -0.03 31.79 -16.22
C ASP A 21 0.77 30.99 -15.18
N PHE A 22 0.54 31.21 -13.89
CA PHE A 22 1.21 30.54 -12.78
C PHE A 22 0.35 29.45 -12.13
N ILE A 23 -0.91 29.30 -12.53
CA ILE A 23 -1.82 28.26 -12.02
C ILE A 23 -1.80 27.07 -13.00
N PRO A 24 -1.33 25.89 -12.57
CA PRO A 24 -1.34 24.70 -13.42
C PRO A 24 -2.77 24.29 -13.80
N ASP A 25 -3.06 24.18 -15.09
CA ASP A 25 -4.42 23.88 -15.56
C ASP A 25 -4.59 22.41 -16.00
N PHE A 26 -4.45 21.49 -15.04
CA PHE A 26 -4.69 20.06 -15.25
C PHE A 26 -6.12 19.65 -14.89
N LYS A 27 -6.60 18.60 -15.55
CA LYS A 27 -7.87 17.95 -15.25
C LYS A 27 -7.70 16.93 -14.12
N ILE A 28 -8.67 16.89 -13.22
CA ILE A 28 -8.81 15.92 -12.14
C ILE A 28 -9.90 14.92 -12.55
N ASP A 29 -9.51 13.65 -12.69
CA ASP A 29 -10.41 12.57 -13.05
C ASP A 29 -10.68 11.70 -11.81
N LEU A 30 -11.89 11.81 -11.25
CA LEU A 30 -12.32 11.03 -10.10
C LEU A 30 -13.29 9.94 -10.56
N PHE A 31 -12.99 8.68 -10.26
CA PHE A 31 -13.81 7.54 -10.63
C PHE A 31 -13.82 6.48 -9.54
N ASP A 32 -14.91 5.71 -9.47
CA ASP A 32 -15.00 4.57 -8.57
C ASP A 32 -14.06 3.46 -9.06
N LEU A 33 -13.12 3.09 -8.20
CA LEU A 33 -12.18 2.03 -8.48
C LEU A 33 -12.88 0.68 -8.62
N LYS A 34 -14.04 0.44 -8.03
CA LYS A 34 -14.74 -0.85 -8.10
C LYS A 34 -15.28 -1.17 -9.50
N GLU A 35 -15.73 -0.15 -10.24
CA GLU A 35 -16.47 -0.32 -11.49
C GLU A 35 -15.60 -0.10 -12.74
N VAL A 36 -14.39 0.43 -12.56
CA VAL A 36 -13.52 0.82 -13.66
C VAL A 36 -12.69 -0.33 -14.23
N GLU A 37 -12.60 -0.39 -15.56
CA GLU A 37 -11.65 -1.24 -16.24
C GLU A 37 -10.29 -0.52 -16.38
N LEU A 38 -9.37 -0.84 -15.48
CA LEU A 38 -8.09 -0.12 -15.33
C LEU A 38 -7.24 -0.09 -16.61
N LYS A 39 -7.25 -1.15 -17.42
CA LYS A 39 -6.51 -1.21 -18.68
C LYS A 39 -7.01 -0.19 -19.72
N LYS A 40 -8.29 0.16 -19.67
CA LYS A 40 -8.88 1.18 -20.56
C LYS A 40 -8.67 2.58 -20.01
N LYS A 41 -8.60 2.72 -18.69
CA LYS A 41 -8.51 4.03 -18.01
C LYS A 41 -7.07 4.53 -17.84
N LEU A 42 -6.09 3.63 -17.70
CA LEU A 42 -4.73 3.97 -17.32
C LEU A 42 -3.74 3.39 -18.33
N GLU A 43 -2.82 4.22 -18.81
CA GLU A 43 -1.75 3.76 -19.71
C GLU A 43 -0.57 3.12 -18.94
N SER A 44 -0.30 3.63 -17.74
CA SER A 44 0.83 3.16 -16.93
C SER A 44 0.58 1.77 -16.37
N ILE A 45 1.44 0.81 -16.76
CA ILE A 45 1.48 -0.54 -16.19
C ILE A 45 1.61 -0.49 -14.66
N THR A 46 2.44 0.43 -14.13
CA THR A 46 2.63 0.56 -12.68
C THR A 46 1.30 0.88 -11.98
N PHE A 47 0.50 1.81 -12.52
CA PHE A 47 -0.80 2.14 -11.94
C PHE A 47 -1.82 1.03 -12.18
N GLN A 48 -1.86 0.43 -13.37
CA GLN A 48 -2.76 -0.70 -13.65
C GLN A 48 -2.56 -1.85 -12.65
N VAL A 49 -1.31 -2.25 -12.39
CA VAL A 49 -1.03 -3.36 -11.46
C VAL A 49 -1.28 -2.94 -10.02
N THR A 50 -0.82 -1.75 -9.61
CA THR A 50 -0.97 -1.28 -8.22
C THR A 50 -2.44 -1.11 -7.86
N LEU A 51 -3.20 -0.38 -8.68
CA LEU A 51 -4.62 -0.18 -8.44
C LEU A 51 -5.41 -1.46 -8.69
N GLY A 52 -4.98 -2.33 -9.61
CA GLY A 52 -5.61 -3.64 -9.83
C GLY A 52 -5.51 -4.54 -8.60
N VAL A 53 -4.34 -4.58 -7.95
CA VAL A 53 -4.19 -5.31 -6.67
C VAL A 53 -5.09 -4.69 -5.60
N VAL A 54 -5.09 -3.37 -5.44
CA VAL A 54 -5.95 -2.67 -4.47
C VAL A 54 -7.46 -2.87 -4.76
N GLN A 55 -7.84 -2.92 -6.03
CA GLN A 55 -9.22 -3.15 -6.48
C GLN A 55 -9.65 -4.57 -6.12
N LYS A 56 -8.83 -5.58 -6.49
CA LYS A 56 -9.18 -7.01 -6.43
C LYS A 56 -9.04 -7.64 -5.05
N ILE A 57 -8.19 -7.09 -4.18
CA ILE A 57 -8.01 -7.62 -2.82
C ILE A 57 -9.30 -7.57 -1.97
N ARG A 58 -10.25 -6.71 -2.36
CA ARG A 58 -11.55 -6.55 -1.68
C ARG A 58 -12.57 -7.63 -2.04
N GLU A 59 -12.28 -8.48 -3.02
CA GLU A 59 -13.20 -9.52 -3.52
C GLU A 59 -13.12 -10.83 -2.70
N GLY A 60 -12.20 -10.91 -1.73
CA GLY A 60 -11.93 -12.08 -0.92
C GLY A 60 -10.74 -12.91 -1.43
N ASP A 61 -10.07 -13.63 -0.53
CA ASP A 61 -8.76 -14.23 -0.80
C ASP A 61 -8.75 -15.17 -2.02
N LEU A 62 -9.76 -16.03 -2.17
CA LEU A 62 -9.82 -16.99 -3.27
C LEU A 62 -9.95 -16.30 -4.64
N GLU A 63 -10.89 -15.36 -4.77
CA GLU A 63 -11.12 -14.58 -5.99
C GLU A 63 -9.91 -13.70 -6.29
N PHE A 64 -9.37 -13.04 -5.27
CA PHE A 64 -8.17 -12.21 -5.39
C PHE A 64 -6.97 -12.98 -5.94
N VAL A 65 -6.67 -14.16 -5.40
CA VAL A 65 -5.57 -15.02 -5.86
C VAL A 65 -5.75 -15.44 -7.32
N SER A 66 -6.99 -15.65 -7.77
CA SER A 66 -7.30 -15.99 -9.16
C SER A 66 -6.93 -14.86 -10.14
N HIS A 67 -7.02 -13.60 -9.70
CA HIS A 67 -6.71 -12.42 -10.51
C HIS A 67 -5.22 -12.06 -10.54
N LEU A 68 -4.47 -12.42 -9.51
CA LEU A 68 -3.07 -12.04 -9.37
C LEU A 68 -2.18 -12.43 -10.56
N PRO A 69 -2.26 -13.64 -11.15
CA PRO A 69 -1.41 -14.00 -12.28
C PRO A 69 -1.54 -13.04 -13.47
N GLY A 70 -2.77 -12.64 -13.81
CA GLY A 70 -3.04 -11.71 -14.89
C GLY A 70 -2.49 -10.31 -14.59
N LEU A 71 -2.64 -9.84 -13.36
CA LEU A 71 -2.10 -8.55 -12.92
C LEU A 71 -0.57 -8.55 -12.94
N PHE A 72 0.05 -9.57 -12.35
CA PHE A 72 1.51 -9.66 -12.23
C PHE A 72 2.19 -9.86 -13.59
N SER A 73 1.56 -10.57 -14.53
CA SER A 73 2.11 -10.70 -15.89
C SER A 73 2.29 -9.35 -16.60
N LEU A 74 1.54 -8.30 -16.25
CA LEU A 74 1.71 -6.96 -16.83
C LEU A 74 3.06 -6.36 -16.47
N LEU A 75 3.66 -6.75 -15.34
CA LEU A 75 4.98 -6.29 -14.92
C LEU A 75 6.08 -6.71 -15.90
N LEU A 76 5.85 -7.73 -16.75
CA LEU A 76 6.77 -8.11 -17.82
C LEU A 76 6.95 -7.00 -18.85
N GLY A 77 5.96 -6.12 -19.01
CA GLY A 77 6.03 -4.95 -19.90
C GLY A 77 6.85 -3.78 -19.35
N ILE A 78 7.41 -3.89 -18.14
CA ILE A 78 8.34 -2.88 -17.58
C ILE A 78 9.76 -3.31 -17.90
N GLU A 79 10.40 -2.65 -18.87
CA GLU A 79 11.75 -3.01 -19.34
C GLU A 79 12.80 -3.00 -18.21
N GLU A 80 12.75 -1.98 -17.36
CA GLU A 80 13.70 -1.82 -16.26
C GLU A 80 13.44 -2.82 -15.12
N GLU A 81 14.35 -3.78 -14.95
CA GLU A 81 14.23 -4.83 -13.92
C GLU A 81 14.24 -4.27 -12.49
N SER A 82 15.11 -3.29 -12.17
CA SER A 82 15.15 -2.64 -10.86
C SER A 82 13.79 -2.05 -10.48
N LYS A 83 13.14 -1.37 -11.42
CA LYS A 83 11.80 -0.81 -11.24
C LYS A 83 10.76 -1.91 -11.03
N ARG A 84 10.83 -2.99 -11.82
CA ARG A 84 9.95 -4.16 -11.70
C ARG A 84 10.04 -4.81 -10.32
N VAL A 85 11.27 -5.07 -9.86
CA VAL A 85 11.56 -5.64 -8.53
C VAL A 85 11.04 -4.72 -7.42
N ALA A 86 11.27 -3.40 -7.55
CA ALA A 86 10.78 -2.42 -6.57
C ALA A 86 9.25 -2.40 -6.46
N ILE A 87 8.54 -2.48 -7.59
CA ILE A 87 7.08 -2.58 -7.63
C ILE A 87 6.63 -3.90 -7.00
N LEU A 88 7.19 -5.02 -7.43
CA LEU A 88 6.80 -6.34 -6.94
C LEU A 88 7.00 -6.45 -5.42
N ARG A 89 8.11 -5.94 -4.89
CA ARG A 89 8.37 -5.91 -3.43
C ARG A 89 7.33 -5.11 -2.66
N LYS A 90 6.90 -3.94 -3.19
CA LYS A 90 5.85 -3.13 -2.57
C LYS A 90 4.49 -3.83 -2.61
N LEU A 91 4.16 -4.50 -3.72
CA LEU A 91 2.93 -5.28 -3.85
C LEU A 91 2.91 -6.46 -2.90
N LEU A 92 3.99 -7.25 -2.83
CA LEU A 92 4.10 -8.37 -1.90
C LEU A 92 3.94 -7.91 -0.45
N LEU A 93 4.58 -6.79 -0.08
CA LEU A 93 4.44 -6.21 1.26
C LEU A 93 2.98 -5.85 1.57
N TYR A 94 2.30 -5.18 0.63
CA TYR A 94 0.90 -4.81 0.79
C TYR A 94 -0.01 -6.04 0.89
N ILE A 95 0.22 -7.05 0.04
CA ILE A 95 -0.57 -8.28 0.03
C ILE A 95 -0.44 -9.03 1.35
N TYR A 96 0.78 -9.20 1.88
CA TYR A 96 0.96 -9.84 3.19
C TYR A 96 0.35 -9.04 4.34
N TRP A 97 0.26 -7.72 4.21
CA TRP A 97 -0.38 -6.89 5.22
C TRP A 97 -1.90 -6.96 5.15
N ALA A 98 -2.47 -7.05 3.96
CA ALA A 98 -3.92 -6.99 3.73
C ALA A 98 -4.60 -8.36 3.63
N CYS A 99 -3.86 -9.44 3.36
CA CYS A 99 -4.34 -10.81 3.21
C CYS A 99 -3.45 -11.81 3.97
N ASP A 100 -4.03 -12.89 4.47
CA ASP A 100 -3.30 -13.98 5.13
C ASP A 100 -2.81 -15.04 4.11
N LEU A 101 -2.11 -14.57 3.08
CA LEU A 101 -1.58 -15.42 2.02
C LEU A 101 -0.24 -16.02 2.40
N LYS A 102 -0.09 -17.33 2.21
CA LYS A 102 1.19 -18.00 2.51
C LYS A 102 2.23 -17.71 1.41
N PRO A 103 3.52 -17.65 1.76
CA PRO A 103 4.59 -17.50 0.77
C PRO A 103 4.55 -18.54 -0.35
N THR A 104 4.11 -19.77 -0.05
CA THR A 104 3.98 -20.86 -1.04
C THR A 104 2.90 -20.59 -2.09
N GLU A 105 1.82 -19.91 -1.74
CA GLU A 105 0.74 -19.54 -2.66
C GLU A 105 1.20 -18.43 -3.61
N LEU A 106 1.88 -17.41 -3.08
CA LEU A 106 2.46 -16.34 -3.88
C LEU A 106 3.57 -16.84 -4.81
N LYS A 107 4.37 -17.84 -4.41
CA LYS A 107 5.33 -18.50 -5.32
C LYS A 107 4.64 -19.12 -6.54
N ARG A 108 3.49 -19.79 -6.34
CA ARG A 108 2.70 -20.37 -7.45
C ARG A 108 2.09 -19.29 -8.34
N VAL A 109 1.66 -18.17 -7.76
CA VAL A 109 1.19 -17.00 -8.52
C VAL A 109 2.31 -16.47 -9.42
N LEU A 110 3.53 -16.31 -8.89
CA LEU A 110 4.68 -15.85 -9.67
C LEU A 110 5.02 -16.80 -10.82
N GLU A 111 4.94 -18.12 -10.62
CA GLU A 111 5.09 -19.11 -11.69
C GLU A 111 4.05 -18.92 -12.80
N ARG A 112 2.77 -18.84 -12.43
CA ARG A 112 1.70 -18.61 -13.42
C ARG A 112 1.83 -17.26 -14.14
N SER A 113 2.58 -16.32 -13.56
CA SER A 113 2.84 -14.99 -14.10
C SER A 113 4.10 -14.91 -14.97
N LYS A 114 4.86 -16.00 -15.14
CA LYS A 114 6.21 -16.00 -15.76
C LYS A 114 7.21 -15.09 -15.03
N LEU A 115 7.12 -15.07 -13.71
CA LEU A 115 7.94 -14.29 -12.78
C LEU A 115 8.70 -15.21 -11.81
N GLU A 116 9.03 -16.44 -12.23
CA GLU A 116 9.64 -17.47 -11.37
C GLU A 116 10.96 -17.02 -10.76
N GLN A 117 11.73 -16.23 -11.49
CA GLN A 117 13.00 -15.68 -11.04
C GLN A 117 12.88 -14.78 -9.79
N TYR A 118 11.67 -14.31 -9.48
CA TYR A 118 11.40 -13.43 -8.35
C TYR A 118 10.83 -14.15 -7.12
N LYS A 119 10.79 -15.49 -7.10
CA LYS A 119 10.25 -16.28 -5.96
C LYS A 119 10.92 -15.98 -4.61
N GLU A 120 12.20 -15.62 -4.62
CA GLU A 120 12.96 -15.27 -3.42
C GLU A 120 12.47 -13.95 -2.77
N LEU A 121 11.90 -13.04 -3.57
CA LEU A 121 11.30 -11.80 -3.05
C LEU A 121 10.11 -12.08 -2.12
N THR A 122 9.39 -13.17 -2.37
CA THR A 122 8.25 -13.60 -1.56
C THR A 122 8.70 -14.04 -0.16
N MET A 123 9.82 -14.76 -0.05
CA MET A 123 10.36 -15.20 1.25
C MET A 123 10.97 -14.04 2.02
N THR A 124 11.87 -13.28 1.39
CA THR A 124 12.54 -12.14 2.04
C THR A 124 11.56 -11.07 2.52
N THR A 125 10.44 -10.87 1.81
CA THR A 125 9.39 -9.94 2.26
C THR A 125 8.64 -10.47 3.49
N ALA A 126 8.32 -11.77 3.53
CA ALA A 126 7.67 -12.40 4.68
C ALA A 126 8.59 -12.41 5.91
N GLU A 127 9.85 -12.79 5.75
CA GLU A 127 10.86 -12.80 6.82
C GLU A 127 11.02 -11.40 7.43
N ARG A 128 11.08 -10.37 6.59
CA ARG A 128 11.13 -8.98 7.06
C ARG A 128 9.89 -8.62 7.89
N LEU A 129 8.69 -8.98 7.44
CA LEU A 129 7.45 -8.72 8.19
C LEU A 129 7.41 -9.44 9.54
N ILE A 130 7.85 -10.70 9.57
CA ILE A 130 7.96 -11.47 10.82
C ILE A 130 8.94 -10.78 11.78
N SER A 131 10.10 -10.37 11.26
CA SER A 131 11.13 -9.71 12.06
C SER A 131 10.64 -8.38 12.63
N GLU A 132 10.03 -7.53 11.80
CA GLU A 132 9.41 -6.28 12.23
C GLU A 132 8.27 -6.50 13.24
N GLY A 133 7.50 -7.57 13.08
CA GLY A 133 6.44 -7.97 14.00
C GLY A 133 6.97 -8.38 15.38
N ILE A 134 8.04 -9.18 15.42
CA ILE A 134 8.72 -9.58 16.66
C ILE A 134 9.29 -8.34 17.37
N GLU A 135 10.01 -7.49 16.65
CA GLU A 135 10.63 -6.28 17.21
C GLU A 135 9.58 -5.35 17.83
N LYS A 136 8.48 -5.08 17.11
CA LYS A 136 7.34 -4.29 17.63
C LYS A 136 6.70 -4.96 18.84
N GLY A 137 6.53 -6.28 18.82
CA GLY A 137 5.96 -7.03 19.94
C GLY A 137 6.80 -6.93 21.21
N VAL A 138 8.13 -7.05 21.09
CA VAL A 138 9.07 -6.89 22.21
C VAL A 138 9.02 -5.47 22.76
N GLN A 139 9.08 -4.45 21.89
CA GLN A 139 9.04 -3.05 22.31
C GLN A 139 7.74 -2.72 23.07
N GLN A 140 6.59 -3.13 22.53
CA GLN A 140 5.29 -2.94 23.18
C GLN A 140 5.21 -3.70 24.52
N GLY A 141 5.78 -4.89 24.60
CA GLY A 141 5.85 -5.67 25.83
C GLY A 141 6.65 -4.97 26.93
N ILE A 142 7.81 -4.41 26.59
CA ILE A 142 8.66 -3.65 27.52
C ILE A 142 7.93 -2.39 28.00
N GLU A 143 7.35 -1.61 27.09
CA GLU A 143 6.63 -0.36 27.42
C GLU A 143 5.46 -0.63 28.38
N ARG A 144 4.60 -1.61 28.06
CA ARG A 144 3.49 -2.01 28.93
C ARG A 144 3.97 -2.53 30.28
N GLY A 145 5.08 -3.24 30.32
CA GLY A 145 5.68 -3.72 31.57
C GLY A 145 6.15 -2.57 32.47
N ILE A 146 6.83 -1.57 31.90
CA ILE A 146 7.28 -0.38 32.62
C ILE A 146 6.09 0.45 33.13
N GLU A 147 5.08 0.67 32.29
CA GLU A 147 3.87 1.42 32.66
C GLU A 147 3.13 0.74 33.82
N LYS A 148 2.93 -0.58 33.73
CA LYS A 148 2.28 -1.35 34.79
C LYS A 148 3.08 -1.30 36.10
N GLY A 149 4.41 -1.41 36.03
CA GLY A 149 5.28 -1.28 37.20
C GLY A 149 5.15 0.09 37.89
N LYS A 150 5.15 1.18 37.11
CA LYS A 150 4.93 2.54 37.62
C LYS A 150 3.57 2.70 38.30
N LEU A 151 2.51 2.17 37.69
CA LEU A 151 1.15 2.21 38.26
C LEU A 151 1.05 1.39 39.57
N GLU A 152 1.66 0.20 39.61
CA GLU A 152 1.69 -0.63 40.81
C GLU A 152 2.44 0.06 41.96
N ASP A 153 3.57 0.69 41.67
CA ASP A 153 4.36 1.42 42.67
C ASP A 153 3.64 2.67 43.16
N ALA A 154 3.03 3.47 42.26
CA ALA A 154 2.18 4.58 42.65
C ALA A 154 1.01 4.13 43.55
N GLY A 155 0.37 3.00 43.22
CA GLY A 155 -0.68 2.40 44.05
C GLY A 155 -0.19 1.94 45.42
N LYS A 156 1.03 1.39 45.53
CA LYS A 156 1.65 1.05 46.82
C LYS A 156 1.96 2.29 47.65
N MET A 157 2.47 3.35 47.02
CA MET A 157 2.79 4.61 47.70
C MET A 157 1.52 5.29 48.24
N LEU A 158 0.44 5.32 47.45
CA LEU A 158 -0.87 5.81 47.88
C LEU A 158 -1.41 5.03 49.08
N LYS A 159 -1.35 3.69 49.06
CA LYS A 159 -1.77 2.85 50.20
C LYS A 159 -0.95 3.08 51.48
N ARG A 160 0.29 3.55 51.35
CA ARG A 160 1.19 3.86 52.47
C ARG A 160 1.07 5.32 52.95
N GLY A 161 0.23 6.14 52.32
CA GLY A 161 0.10 7.57 52.65
C GLY A 161 1.34 8.40 52.32
N LEU A 162 2.16 7.93 51.37
CA LEU A 162 3.38 8.63 50.93
C LEU A 162 3.11 9.67 49.83
N ILE A 163 1.84 9.80 49.41
CA ILE A 163 1.32 10.73 48.40
C ILE A 163 -0.10 11.13 48.80
#